data_AF-A0A1Z5TC35-F1
#
_entry.id   AF-A0A1Z5TC35-F1
#
_cell.length_a   1.000
_cell.length_b   1.000
_cell.length_c   1.000
_cell.angle_alpha   90.00
_cell.angle_beta   90.00
_cell.angle_gamma   90.00
#
_symmetry.space_group_name_H-M   'P 1'
#
loop_
_entity.id
_entity.type
_entity.pdbx_description
1 polymer ?
#
loop_
_entity_poly.entity_id
_entity_poly.type
_entity_poly.pdbx_seq_one_letter_code
_entity_poly.pdbx_strand_id
1 'polypeptide(L)'
;MVAGGDFKGDPDAKPSDLIDEEQCDTDKVEPYDASVKEILPHSPVYTEDFEKLEKGVADLIRLIAEPIQETKFRNGVVNGLLDEIHDRTKGSSQEDVKVALIGGMKTGKSAVINSLLSIGMIARQGDASGSCTWVVQEFCRMLAKQTMPFAAEIHLFNQEDRQSILRSLLADFYRASPNDDDPFDGPKDSDQVTEDFTIQQTTITVFRALFSDKKQFRNKTAAHDFLAEAECEDDDIILSQLYQWAEDLVSSKTKDGSVMHQSSTTQTLLWDIAPYLYTVEERDGEPITSLWPFVSHIKFGLDNKLLKHGITLVDLPGLSDANKVRVSNAMNHLRNCTHYMIVAEIGRAS
;
A
#
# COMPACT_ATOMS: atom_id res chain seq x y z
N MET A 1 -20.21 -55.09 -40.87
CA MET A 1 -19.26 -55.40 -41.96
C MET A 1 -17.87 -55.21 -41.39
N VAL A 2 -17.09 -56.29 -41.47
CA VAL A 2 -15.78 -56.48 -40.85
C VAL A 2 -14.69 -56.03 -41.82
N ALA A 3 -13.65 -55.36 -41.28
CA ALA A 3 -12.25 -55.47 -41.70
C ALA A 3 -11.43 -54.80 -40.59
N GLY A 4 -10.59 -55.45 -39.78
CA GLY A 4 -9.88 -56.73 -39.95
C GLY A 4 -8.48 -56.45 -40.48
N GLY A 5 -7.54 -56.16 -39.58
CA GLY A 5 -6.13 -55.94 -39.88
C GLY A 5 -5.25 -56.27 -38.68
N ASP A 6 -4.85 -57.53 -38.59
CA ASP A 6 -3.88 -58.08 -37.63
C ASP A 6 -2.48 -57.47 -37.83
N PHE A 7 -1.83 -57.04 -36.75
CA PHE A 7 -0.37 -57.03 -36.66
C PHE A 7 0.06 -57.84 -35.44
N LYS A 8 0.76 -58.95 -35.74
CA LYS A 8 1.38 -59.89 -34.82
C LYS A 8 2.40 -59.17 -33.93
N GLY A 9 2.34 -59.47 -32.63
CA GLY A 9 3.36 -59.10 -31.65
C GLY A 9 4.67 -59.86 -31.88
N ASP A 10 5.77 -59.15 -31.70
CA ASP A 10 7.13 -59.68 -31.60
C ASP A 10 7.46 -59.87 -30.10
N PRO A 11 7.82 -61.08 -29.62
CA PRO A 11 7.97 -61.36 -28.19
C PRO A 11 9.35 -61.04 -27.60
N ASP A 12 10.21 -60.27 -28.26
CA ASP A 12 11.60 -60.02 -27.84
C ASP A 12 11.98 -58.53 -27.62
N ALA A 13 11.09 -57.74 -27.01
CA ALA A 13 11.45 -56.43 -26.47
C ALA A 13 11.65 -56.50 -24.95
N LYS A 14 12.90 -56.69 -24.51
CA LYS A 14 13.30 -56.44 -23.11
C LYS A 14 13.00 -54.97 -22.77
N PRO A 15 12.46 -54.65 -21.57
CA PRO A 15 12.30 -53.27 -21.15
C PRO A 15 13.70 -52.73 -20.81
N SER A 16 14.25 -51.92 -21.71
CA SER A 16 15.47 -51.16 -21.45
C SER A 16 15.14 -49.89 -20.69
N ASP A 17 15.73 -49.83 -19.51
CA ASP A 17 16.23 -48.64 -18.83
C ASP A 17 15.19 -47.77 -18.11
N LEU A 18 15.12 -48.07 -16.81
CA LEU A 18 14.90 -47.13 -15.71
C LEU A 18 15.46 -45.75 -16.07
N ILE A 19 14.58 -44.77 -16.17
CA ILE A 19 14.96 -43.37 -16.21
C ILE A 19 15.46 -43.05 -14.80
N ASP A 20 16.78 -42.89 -14.67
CA ASP A 20 17.43 -42.38 -13.46
C ASP A 20 16.80 -41.03 -13.08
N GLU A 21 16.00 -41.01 -12.01
CA GLU A 21 15.46 -39.78 -11.41
C GLU A 21 16.54 -38.94 -10.68
N GLU A 22 17.82 -39.31 -10.76
CA GLU A 22 18.93 -38.67 -10.02
C GLU A 22 19.66 -37.52 -10.76
N GLN A 23 19.19 -37.07 -11.93
CA GLN A 23 19.89 -36.02 -12.72
C GLN A 23 19.15 -34.68 -12.87
N CYS A 24 18.27 -34.30 -11.93
CA CYS A 24 17.59 -32.98 -11.96
C CYS A 24 18.09 -31.97 -10.91
N ASP A 25 19.15 -32.27 -10.15
CA ASP A 25 19.59 -31.44 -9.01
C ASP A 25 20.84 -30.58 -9.26
N THR A 26 21.45 -30.62 -10.44
CA THR A 26 22.73 -29.94 -10.70
C THR A 26 22.62 -28.50 -11.21
N ASP A 27 21.42 -28.00 -11.53
CA ASP A 27 21.23 -26.66 -12.12
C ASP A 27 20.47 -25.67 -11.20
N LYS A 28 20.41 -25.93 -9.89
CA LYS A 28 19.85 -24.97 -8.93
C LYS A 28 20.87 -23.86 -8.65
N VAL A 29 20.67 -22.70 -9.27
CA VAL A 29 21.39 -21.48 -8.91
C VAL A 29 20.90 -21.01 -7.55
N GLU A 30 21.81 -20.97 -6.57
CA GLU A 30 21.53 -20.41 -5.24
C GLU A 30 20.97 -18.99 -5.34
N PRO A 31 19.93 -18.63 -4.56
CA PRO A 31 19.38 -17.29 -4.56
C PRO A 31 20.44 -16.21 -4.35
N TYR A 32 20.27 -15.08 -5.03
CA TYR A 32 21.15 -13.93 -4.83
C TYR A 32 20.86 -13.28 -3.48
N ASP A 33 21.78 -13.41 -2.53
CA ASP A 33 21.72 -12.72 -1.25
C ASP A 33 22.50 -11.40 -1.32
N ALA A 34 21.78 -10.31 -1.57
CA ALA A 34 22.35 -8.97 -1.61
C ALA A 34 23.03 -8.59 -0.29
N SER A 35 22.58 -9.14 0.84
CA SER A 35 23.15 -8.80 2.15
C SER A 35 24.57 -9.33 2.34
N VAL A 36 24.97 -10.35 1.59
CA VAL A 36 26.31 -10.96 1.63
C VAL A 36 27.13 -10.60 0.40
N LYS A 37 26.48 -10.47 -0.77
CA LYS A 37 27.16 -10.33 -2.07
C LYS A 37 27.35 -8.88 -2.52
N GLU A 38 26.57 -7.93 -2.01
CA GLU A 38 26.74 -6.51 -2.37
C GLU A 38 27.66 -5.79 -1.40
N ILE A 39 28.56 -4.97 -1.95
CA ILE A 39 29.47 -4.10 -1.20
C ILE A 39 28.91 -2.68 -1.29
N LEU A 40 28.89 -1.97 -0.16
CA LEU A 40 28.49 -0.57 -0.15
C LEU A 40 29.36 0.27 -1.11
N PRO A 41 28.81 1.32 -1.74
CA PRO A 41 29.59 2.21 -2.60
C PRO A 41 30.83 2.73 -1.87
N HIS A 42 31.90 2.98 -2.62
CA HIS A 42 33.13 3.56 -2.07
C HIS A 42 32.91 5.06 -1.76
N SER A 43 32.21 5.34 -0.67
CA SER A 43 31.86 6.67 -0.18
C SER A 43 32.23 6.81 1.29
N PRO A 44 32.76 7.97 1.73
CA PRO A 44 33.07 8.22 3.14
C PRO A 44 31.89 7.99 4.08
N VAL A 45 30.66 8.23 3.61
CA VAL A 45 29.42 8.10 4.40
C VAL A 45 29.19 6.66 4.93
N TYR A 46 29.81 5.66 4.30
CA TYR A 46 29.69 4.25 4.71
C TYR A 46 30.89 3.73 5.51
N THR A 47 31.75 4.62 5.99
CA THR A 47 32.97 4.26 6.75
C THR A 47 32.77 4.41 8.26
N GLU A 48 33.48 3.61 9.05
CA GLU A 48 33.47 3.75 10.53
C GLU A 48 33.88 5.14 11.01
N ASP A 49 34.75 5.84 10.26
CA ASP A 49 35.19 7.18 10.61
C ASP A 49 34.06 8.21 10.47
N PHE A 50 33.15 8.01 9.51
CA PHE A 50 31.95 8.83 9.39
C PHE A 50 30.96 8.53 10.53
N GLU A 51 30.79 7.27 10.94
CA GLU A 51 29.98 6.93 12.12
C GLU A 51 30.54 7.56 13.40
N LYS A 52 31.87 7.56 13.57
CA LYS A 52 32.55 8.24 14.69
C LYS A 52 32.36 9.75 14.61
N LEU A 53 32.41 10.33 13.42
CA LEU A 53 32.15 11.75 13.19
C LEU A 53 30.71 12.11 13.60
N GLU A 54 29.70 11.34 13.16
CA GLU A 54 28.31 11.57 13.53
C GLU A 54 28.09 11.48 15.04
N LYS A 55 28.65 10.44 15.70
CA LYS A 55 28.61 10.31 17.16
C LYS A 55 29.29 11.49 17.84
N GLY A 56 30.47 11.91 17.36
CA GLY A 56 31.21 13.04 17.91
C GLY A 56 30.47 14.37 17.77
N VAL A 57 29.77 14.59 16.66
CA VAL A 57 28.89 15.77 16.46
C VAL A 57 27.73 15.73 17.44
N ALA A 58 27.07 14.59 17.60
CA ALA A 58 25.97 14.44 18.57
C ALA A 58 26.44 14.67 20.02
N ASP A 59 27.59 14.11 20.40
CA ASP A 59 28.20 14.32 21.72
C ASP A 59 28.56 15.80 21.95
N LEU A 60 29.10 16.48 20.94
CA LEU A 60 29.40 17.91 21.02
C LEU A 60 28.13 18.75 21.23
N ILE A 61 27.06 18.45 20.50
CA ILE A 61 25.76 19.12 20.70
C ILE A 61 25.23 18.88 22.11
N ARG A 62 25.32 17.63 22.62
CA ARG A 62 24.90 17.29 23.98
C ARG A 62 25.71 18.04 25.04
N LEU A 63 27.02 18.17 24.85
CA LEU A 63 27.91 18.92 25.73
C LEU A 63 27.58 20.41 25.78
N ILE A 64 27.13 21.00 24.65
CA ILE A 64 26.65 22.38 24.60
C ILE A 64 25.24 22.50 25.23
N ALA A 65 24.41 21.46 25.10
CA ALA A 65 23.05 21.44 25.60
C ALA A 65 22.95 21.36 27.13
N GLU A 66 23.83 20.58 27.76
CA GLU A 66 23.76 20.25 29.18
C GLU A 66 23.74 21.51 30.10
N PRO A 67 24.62 22.51 29.96
CA PRO A 67 24.56 23.73 30.78
C PRO A 67 23.28 24.55 30.59
N ILE A 68 22.70 24.52 29.38
CA ILE A 68 21.47 25.24 29.02
C ILE A 68 20.24 24.50 29.58
N GLN A 69 20.30 23.17 29.64
CA GLN A 69 19.26 22.34 30.26
C GLN A 69 19.26 22.48 31.78
N GLU A 70 20.43 22.49 32.41
CA GLU A 70 20.60 22.55 33.88
C GLU A 70 20.30 23.91 34.50
N THR A 71 20.37 24.99 33.73
CA THR A 71 20.09 26.33 34.25
C THR A 71 18.64 26.45 34.76
N LYS A 72 18.48 27.00 35.96
CA LYS A 72 17.14 27.29 36.53
C LYS A 72 16.49 28.52 35.92
N PHE A 73 17.26 29.32 35.18
CA PHE A 73 16.77 30.51 34.51
C PHE A 73 16.06 30.12 33.20
N ARG A 74 14.80 30.52 33.07
CA ARG A 74 13.99 30.28 31.86
C ARG A 74 13.48 31.60 31.32
N ASN A 75 13.71 31.85 30.05
CA ASN A 75 13.10 32.94 29.28
C ASN A 75 12.85 32.44 27.84
N GLY A 76 12.22 33.27 27.01
CA GLY A 76 11.93 32.90 25.62
C GLY A 76 13.17 32.51 24.80
N VAL A 77 14.33 33.13 25.08
CA VAL A 77 15.60 32.85 24.39
C VAL A 77 16.17 31.48 24.80
N VAL A 78 16.20 31.16 26.09
CA VAL A 78 16.67 29.87 26.61
C VAL A 78 15.77 28.75 26.13
N ASN A 79 14.45 28.95 26.11
CA ASN A 79 13.53 27.95 25.58
C ASN A 79 13.74 27.76 24.07
N GLY A 80 13.85 28.84 23.28
CA GLY A 80 14.13 28.72 21.84
C GLY A 80 15.48 28.05 21.53
N LEU A 81 16.51 28.28 22.36
CA LEU A 81 17.78 27.57 22.25
C LEU A 81 17.64 26.08 22.56
N LEU A 82 16.87 25.72 23.58
CA LEU A 82 16.59 24.32 23.91
C LEU A 82 15.80 23.62 22.81
N ASP A 83 14.84 24.31 22.19
CA ASP A 83 14.08 23.82 21.05
C ASP A 83 15.00 23.60 19.84
N GLU A 84 15.84 24.59 19.49
CA GLU A 84 16.81 24.49 18.39
C GLU A 84 17.83 23.35 18.61
N ILE A 85 18.31 23.19 19.84
CA ILE A 85 19.19 22.08 20.22
C ILE A 85 18.46 20.76 20.07
N HIS A 86 17.22 20.67 20.54
CA HIS A 86 16.41 19.47 20.42
C HIS A 86 16.20 19.09 18.95
N ASP A 87 15.85 20.06 18.11
CA ASP A 87 15.62 19.88 16.68
C ASP A 87 16.90 19.43 15.96
N ARG A 88 18.04 20.07 16.26
CA ARG A 88 19.35 19.71 15.67
C ARG A 88 19.93 18.40 16.17
N THR A 89 19.56 17.96 17.38
CA THR A 89 20.00 16.65 17.92
C THR A 89 19.13 15.52 17.40
N LYS A 90 17.84 15.79 17.11
CA LYS A 90 16.91 14.82 16.52
C LYS A 90 17.04 14.69 15.00
N GLY A 91 17.44 15.76 14.32
CA GLY A 91 17.71 15.72 12.88
C GLY A 91 18.89 14.80 12.59
N SER A 92 18.62 13.62 12.03
CA SER A 92 19.70 12.76 11.52
C SER A 92 20.41 13.51 10.39
N SER A 93 21.74 13.51 10.38
CA SER A 93 22.52 14.24 9.36
C SER A 93 22.35 13.69 7.94
N GLN A 94 21.79 12.48 7.82
CA GLN A 94 21.36 11.90 6.55
C GLN A 94 20.06 12.57 6.08
N GLU A 95 20.12 13.24 4.94
CA GLU A 95 18.93 13.58 4.17
C GLU A 95 18.13 12.30 3.90
N ASP A 96 16.86 12.24 4.33
CA ASP A 96 15.99 11.11 4.04
C ASP A 96 15.77 11.05 2.52
N VAL A 97 16.37 10.04 1.87
CA VAL A 97 16.24 9.82 0.42
C VAL A 97 14.94 9.07 0.17
N LYS A 98 13.94 9.75 -0.39
CA LYS A 98 12.66 9.13 -0.78
C LYS A 98 12.62 8.88 -2.28
N VAL A 99 12.62 7.60 -2.67
CA VAL A 99 12.61 7.17 -4.08
C VAL A 99 11.22 6.66 -4.44
N ALA A 100 10.49 7.40 -5.27
CA ALA A 100 9.22 6.94 -5.82
C ALA A 100 9.43 6.05 -7.05
N LEU A 101 8.81 4.87 -7.05
CA LEU A 101 8.74 4.02 -8.23
C LEU A 101 7.55 4.44 -9.09
N ILE A 102 7.83 4.85 -10.32
CA ILE A 102 6.83 5.33 -11.28
C ILE A 102 6.83 4.43 -12.50
N GLY A 103 5.65 4.10 -13.01
CA GLY A 103 5.49 3.27 -14.19
C GLY A 103 4.02 2.96 -14.42
N GLY A 104 3.69 2.52 -15.62
CA GLY A 104 2.35 2.05 -15.96
C GLY A 104 1.82 1.00 -14.99
N MET A 105 0.52 0.74 -15.04
CA MET A 105 -0.06 -0.38 -14.32
C MET A 105 0.58 -1.68 -14.85
N LYS A 106 0.80 -2.65 -13.96
CA LYS A 106 1.38 -3.96 -14.28
C LYS A 106 2.84 -3.98 -14.80
N THR A 107 3.55 -2.84 -14.82
CA THR A 107 4.97 -2.80 -15.22
C THR A 107 5.95 -3.44 -14.22
N GLY A 108 5.46 -3.95 -13.08
CA GLY A 108 6.29 -4.67 -12.10
C GLY A 108 6.91 -3.83 -11.00
N LYS A 109 6.42 -2.61 -10.72
CA LYS A 109 6.92 -1.73 -9.63
C LYS A 109 7.11 -2.46 -8.30
N SER A 110 6.05 -3.08 -7.78
CA SER A 110 6.10 -3.80 -6.50
C SER A 110 7.03 -5.02 -6.55
N ALA A 111 7.21 -5.65 -7.71
CA ALA A 111 8.18 -6.72 -7.90
C ALA A 111 9.64 -6.21 -7.85
N VAL A 112 9.91 -5.03 -8.42
CA VAL A 112 11.20 -4.35 -8.28
C VAL A 112 11.48 -4.02 -6.81
N ILE A 113 10.50 -3.52 -6.06
CA ILE A 113 10.65 -3.25 -4.62
C ILE A 113 11.01 -4.52 -3.85
N ASN A 114 10.24 -5.61 -4.04
CA ASN A 114 10.54 -6.88 -3.35
C ASN A 114 11.94 -7.40 -3.69
N SER A 115 12.39 -7.23 -4.94
CA SER A 115 13.74 -7.61 -5.37
C SER A 115 14.82 -6.76 -4.70
N LEU A 116 14.66 -5.43 -4.70
CA LEU A 116 15.57 -4.50 -4.05
C LEU A 116 15.68 -4.74 -2.54
N LEU A 117 14.57 -5.05 -1.89
CA LEU A 117 14.56 -5.32 -0.45
C LEU A 117 15.10 -6.71 -0.11
N SER A 118 14.93 -7.70 -1.00
CA SER A 118 15.43 -9.08 -0.81
C SER A 118 14.99 -9.73 0.52
N ILE A 119 13.79 -9.40 1.01
CA ILE A 119 13.18 -9.94 2.26
C ILE A 119 11.92 -10.78 1.99
N GLY A 120 11.72 -11.22 0.75
CA GLY A 120 10.50 -11.86 0.30
C GLY A 120 9.40 -10.86 -0.11
N MET A 121 8.14 -11.30 -0.09
CA MET A 121 7.01 -10.44 -0.46
C MET A 121 6.66 -9.47 0.66
N ILE A 122 6.75 -8.17 0.39
CA ILE A 122 6.27 -7.11 1.28
C ILE A 122 5.49 -6.04 0.53
N ALA A 123 5.95 -5.65 -0.66
CA ALA A 123 5.18 -4.88 -1.61
C ALA A 123 4.26 -5.83 -2.36
N ARG A 124 2.94 -5.68 -2.17
CA ARG A 124 1.97 -6.59 -2.78
C ARG A 124 2.04 -6.50 -4.31
N GLN A 125 2.13 -7.65 -4.98
CA GLN A 125 1.93 -7.79 -6.41
C GLN A 125 0.42 -8.04 -6.65
N GLY A 126 -0.23 -7.25 -7.51
CA GLY A 126 -1.68 -7.33 -7.70
C GLY A 126 -2.13 -8.65 -8.35
N ASP A 127 -3.08 -9.34 -7.75
CA ASP A 127 -3.74 -10.51 -8.34
C ASP A 127 -4.94 -10.08 -9.21
N ALA A 128 -5.29 -10.94 -10.15
CA ALA A 128 -5.96 -10.67 -11.41
C ALA A 128 -7.44 -10.16 -11.39
N SER A 129 -8.01 -9.74 -10.27
CA SER A 129 -9.44 -9.34 -10.19
C SER A 129 -9.72 -7.85 -10.01
N GLY A 130 -8.69 -6.99 -10.07
CA GLY A 130 -8.90 -5.55 -9.91
C GLY A 130 -7.59 -4.85 -9.65
N SER A 131 -6.76 -4.77 -10.69
CA SER A 131 -5.47 -4.09 -10.68
C SER A 131 -5.67 -2.60 -10.40
N CYS A 132 -5.66 -2.19 -9.13
CA CYS A 132 -5.26 -0.86 -8.69
C CYS A 132 -4.63 -1.04 -7.31
N THR A 133 -3.35 -0.72 -7.16
CA THR A 133 -2.82 -0.42 -5.81
C THR A 133 -3.62 0.79 -5.35
N TRP A 134 -4.45 0.66 -4.30
CA TRP A 134 -5.28 1.78 -3.82
C TRP A 134 -4.56 2.63 -2.76
N VAL A 135 -3.48 2.12 -2.20
CA VAL A 135 -2.85 2.70 -1.02
C VAL A 135 -1.38 2.96 -1.31
N VAL A 136 -0.92 4.18 -1.00
CA VAL A 136 0.51 4.52 -1.06
C VAL A 136 1.26 3.69 -0.03
N GLN A 137 2.33 3.03 -0.43
CA GLN A 137 3.16 2.24 0.47
C GLN A 137 4.56 2.85 0.54
N GLU A 138 5.00 3.19 1.75
CA GLU A 138 6.36 3.66 2.01
C GLU A 138 7.13 2.55 2.75
N PHE A 139 8.28 2.13 2.22
CA PHE A 139 9.15 1.13 2.84
C PHE A 139 10.38 1.85 3.38
N CYS A 140 10.52 1.93 4.69
CA CYS A 140 11.58 2.69 5.36
C CYS A 140 12.26 1.87 6.47
N ARG A 141 13.27 2.47 7.09
CA ARG A 141 13.91 1.95 8.31
C ARG A 141 12.89 1.70 9.42
N MET A 142 13.32 0.96 10.44
CA MET A 142 12.47 0.65 11.60
C MET A 142 11.82 1.91 12.20
N LEU A 143 10.52 1.80 12.49
CA LEU A 143 9.73 2.90 13.06
C LEU A 143 10.06 3.10 14.55
N ALA A 144 9.84 4.31 15.08
CA ALA A 144 10.24 4.67 16.44
C ALA A 144 9.60 3.78 17.55
N LYS A 145 8.40 3.24 17.32
CA LYS A 145 7.66 2.37 18.26
C LYS A 145 7.77 0.87 17.89
N GLN A 146 8.63 0.53 16.94
CA GLN A 146 8.78 -0.84 16.44
C GLN A 146 9.64 -1.68 17.39
N THR A 147 9.14 -2.87 17.73
CA THR A 147 9.83 -3.87 18.55
C THR A 147 10.06 -5.19 17.80
N MET A 148 9.28 -5.47 16.74
CA MET A 148 9.45 -6.65 15.89
C MET A 148 10.21 -6.33 14.58
N PRO A 149 10.74 -7.32 13.86
CA PRO A 149 11.48 -7.10 12.59
C PRO A 149 10.67 -6.41 11.48
N PHE A 150 9.35 -6.63 11.46
CA PHE A 150 8.44 -6.03 10.48
C PHE A 150 7.32 -5.27 11.17
N ALA A 151 7.09 -4.04 10.75
CA ALA A 151 5.97 -3.22 11.22
C ALA A 151 5.28 -2.51 10.06
N ALA A 152 4.00 -2.21 10.23
CA ALA A 152 3.22 -1.36 9.35
C ALA A 152 2.46 -0.34 10.20
N GLU A 153 2.68 0.94 9.94
CA GLU A 153 1.86 2.03 10.46
C GLU A 153 0.90 2.50 9.37
N ILE A 154 -0.38 2.21 9.58
CA ILE A 154 -1.47 2.56 8.67
C ILE A 154 -1.98 3.93 9.05
N HIS A 155 -1.87 4.91 8.16
CA HIS A 155 -2.40 6.25 8.35
C HIS A 155 -3.73 6.40 7.63
N LEU A 156 -4.77 6.78 8.37
CA LEU A 156 -6.10 7.02 7.84
C LEU A 156 -6.23 8.48 7.39
N PHE A 157 -7.05 8.72 6.38
CA PHE A 157 -7.50 10.06 6.04
C PHE A 157 -8.18 10.72 7.24
N ASN A 158 -8.03 12.05 7.34
CA ASN A 158 -8.74 12.84 8.34
C ASN A 158 -10.26 12.82 8.07
N GLN A 159 -11.05 13.34 9.00
CA GLN A 159 -12.51 13.32 8.90
C GLN A 159 -13.04 14.01 7.64
N GLU A 160 -12.51 15.19 7.29
CA GLU A 160 -12.96 15.97 6.12
C GLU A 160 -12.69 15.21 4.81
N ASP A 161 -11.50 14.63 4.67
CA ASP A 161 -11.12 13.82 3.52
C ASP A 161 -11.98 12.56 3.40
N ARG A 162 -12.27 11.87 4.51
CA ARG A 162 -13.18 10.70 4.52
C ARG A 162 -14.58 11.09 4.05
N GLN A 163 -15.11 12.21 4.53
CA GLN A 163 -16.43 12.71 4.10
C GLN A 163 -16.42 13.09 2.62
N SER A 164 -15.35 13.73 2.13
CA SER A 164 -15.18 14.05 0.72
C SER A 164 -15.14 12.80 -0.17
N ILE A 165 -14.45 11.74 0.28
CA ILE A 165 -14.43 10.44 -0.41
C ILE A 165 -15.84 9.86 -0.52
N LEU A 166 -16.59 9.79 0.59
CA LEU A 166 -17.95 9.23 0.61
C LEU A 166 -18.92 10.04 -0.25
N ARG A 167 -18.82 11.37 -0.22
CA ARG A 167 -19.60 12.27 -1.07
C ARG A 167 -19.34 12.01 -2.55
N SER A 168 -18.05 11.94 -2.94
CA SER A 168 -17.68 11.64 -4.33
C SER A 168 -18.25 10.29 -4.78
N LEU A 169 -18.16 9.26 -3.94
CA LEU A 169 -18.69 7.93 -4.24
C LEU A 169 -20.21 7.96 -4.43
N LEU A 170 -20.97 8.63 -3.54
CA LEU A 170 -22.42 8.75 -3.69
C LEU A 170 -22.79 9.50 -4.98
N ALA A 171 -22.12 10.61 -5.25
CA ALA A 171 -22.33 11.38 -6.47
C ALA A 171 -22.05 10.56 -7.74
N ASP A 172 -20.96 9.78 -7.75
CA ASP A 172 -20.61 8.88 -8.86
C ASP A 172 -21.67 7.79 -9.05
N PHE A 173 -22.19 7.21 -7.96
CA PHE A 173 -23.29 6.25 -8.01
C PHE A 173 -24.59 6.87 -8.55
N TYR A 174 -24.95 8.06 -8.07
CA TYR A 174 -26.17 8.76 -8.48
C TYR A 174 -26.14 9.11 -9.97
N ARG A 175 -25.04 9.69 -10.46
CA ARG A 175 -24.89 10.05 -11.89
C ARG A 175 -24.89 8.85 -12.82
N ALA A 176 -24.33 7.72 -12.36
CA ALA A 176 -24.33 6.48 -13.11
C ALA A 176 -25.69 5.74 -13.04
N SER A 177 -26.61 6.19 -12.20
CA SER A 177 -27.95 5.61 -12.10
C SER A 177 -28.88 6.16 -13.19
N PRO A 178 -29.75 5.33 -13.78
CA PRO A 178 -30.69 5.79 -14.79
C PRO A 178 -31.72 6.74 -14.17
N ASN A 179 -31.78 7.98 -14.65
CA ASN A 179 -32.84 8.92 -14.32
C ASN A 179 -33.92 8.86 -15.40
N ASP A 180 -34.98 8.08 -15.16
CA ASP A 180 -36.11 7.96 -16.09
C ASP A 180 -36.89 9.28 -16.29
N ASP A 181 -36.66 10.28 -15.44
CA ASP A 181 -37.38 11.57 -15.41
C ASP A 181 -36.61 12.76 -15.99
N ASP A 182 -35.35 12.62 -16.46
CA ASP A 182 -34.60 13.72 -17.07
C ASP A 182 -34.84 13.79 -18.60
N PRO A 183 -35.64 14.74 -19.12
CA PRO A 183 -35.94 14.85 -20.54
C PRO A 183 -34.75 15.30 -21.39
N PHE A 184 -33.64 15.72 -20.74
CA PHE A 184 -32.40 16.10 -21.39
C PHE A 184 -31.39 14.95 -21.49
N ASP A 185 -31.62 13.83 -20.78
CA ASP A 185 -30.76 12.65 -20.89
C ASP A 185 -31.16 11.88 -22.15
N GLY A 186 -30.40 12.11 -23.22
CA GLY A 186 -30.59 11.41 -24.48
C GLY A 186 -30.36 9.89 -24.31
N PRO A 187 -30.73 9.07 -25.29
CA PRO A 187 -30.42 7.64 -25.25
C PRO A 187 -28.90 7.44 -25.10
N LYS A 188 -28.48 6.82 -23.98
CA LYS A 188 -27.09 6.44 -23.73
C LYS A 188 -26.64 5.40 -24.77
N ASP A 189 -25.41 5.55 -25.27
CA ASP A 189 -24.81 4.53 -26.12
C ASP A 189 -24.37 3.30 -25.30
N SER A 190 -23.96 2.22 -25.99
CA SER A 190 -23.56 0.97 -25.33
C SER A 190 -22.35 1.13 -24.41
N ASP A 191 -21.47 2.08 -24.72
CA ASP A 191 -20.21 2.26 -24.00
C ASP A 191 -20.49 3.00 -22.69
N GLN A 192 -21.33 4.04 -22.73
CA GLN A 192 -21.80 4.78 -21.55
C GLN A 192 -22.57 3.88 -20.59
N VAL A 193 -23.47 3.02 -21.08
CA VAL A 193 -24.19 2.07 -20.22
C VAL A 193 -23.24 1.10 -19.51
N THR A 194 -22.18 0.67 -20.19
CA THR A 194 -21.18 -0.24 -19.62
C THR A 194 -20.30 0.48 -18.59
N GLU A 195 -19.92 1.72 -18.85
CA GLU A 195 -19.15 2.57 -17.94
C GLU A 195 -19.94 2.88 -16.66
N ASP A 196 -21.20 3.31 -16.79
CA ASP A 196 -22.11 3.58 -15.67
C ASP A 196 -22.29 2.34 -14.78
N PHE A 197 -22.53 1.17 -15.40
CA PHE A 197 -22.61 -0.09 -14.65
C PHE A 197 -21.31 -0.40 -13.90
N THR A 198 -20.15 -0.12 -14.51
CA THR A 198 -18.84 -0.34 -13.89
C THR A 198 -18.61 0.60 -12.71
N ILE A 199 -19.01 1.87 -12.83
CA ILE A 199 -18.96 2.87 -11.76
C ILE A 199 -19.84 2.41 -10.59
N GLN A 200 -21.10 2.05 -10.85
CA GLN A 200 -22.02 1.55 -9.82
C GLN A 200 -21.46 0.34 -9.09
N GLN A 201 -20.96 -0.67 -9.81
CA GLN A 201 -20.38 -1.87 -9.20
C GLN A 201 -19.15 -1.56 -8.36
N THR A 202 -18.30 -0.64 -8.82
CA THR A 202 -17.11 -0.20 -8.09
C THR A 202 -17.51 0.50 -6.80
N THR A 203 -18.42 1.47 -6.88
CA THR A 203 -18.92 2.21 -5.71
C THR A 203 -19.60 1.30 -4.69
N ILE A 204 -20.47 0.39 -5.13
CA ILE A 204 -21.08 -0.62 -4.26
C ILE A 204 -20.00 -1.46 -3.56
N THR A 205 -18.95 -1.86 -4.30
CA THR A 205 -17.85 -2.65 -3.73
C THR A 205 -17.10 -1.86 -2.65
N VAL A 206 -16.85 -0.57 -2.86
CA VAL A 206 -16.20 0.30 -1.88
C VAL A 206 -17.06 0.48 -0.62
N PHE A 207 -18.34 0.80 -0.77
CA PHE A 207 -19.24 0.95 0.38
C PHE A 207 -19.39 -0.36 1.16
N ARG A 208 -19.50 -1.50 0.47
CA ARG A 208 -19.56 -2.82 1.12
C ARG A 208 -18.26 -3.16 1.84
N ALA A 209 -17.11 -2.75 1.32
CA ALA A 209 -15.84 -2.92 2.01
C ALA A 209 -15.84 -2.19 3.36
N LEU A 210 -16.35 -0.94 3.40
CA LEU A 210 -16.40 -0.10 4.60
C LEU A 210 -17.49 -0.48 5.59
N PHE A 211 -18.66 -0.90 5.11
CA PHE A 211 -19.86 -1.00 5.93
C PHE A 211 -20.46 -2.41 5.92
N SER A 212 -19.63 -3.44 5.76
CA SER A 212 -20.04 -4.86 5.71
C SER A 212 -20.86 -5.30 6.93
N ASP A 213 -20.73 -4.61 8.07
CA ASP A 213 -21.46 -4.85 9.31
C ASP A 213 -22.89 -4.24 9.31
N LYS A 214 -23.21 -3.38 8.33
CA LYS A 214 -24.53 -2.73 8.22
C LYS A 214 -25.46 -3.56 7.35
N LYS A 215 -26.73 -3.64 7.77
CA LYS A 215 -27.77 -4.40 7.05
C LYS A 215 -27.96 -3.91 5.61
N GLN A 216 -27.78 -2.61 5.40
CA GLN A 216 -27.84 -1.93 4.11
C GLN A 216 -26.74 -2.43 3.15
N PHE A 217 -25.58 -2.86 3.66
CA PHE A 217 -24.45 -3.26 2.81
C PHE A 217 -24.14 -4.76 2.89
N ARG A 218 -25.06 -5.57 3.43
CA ARG A 218 -24.90 -7.04 3.55
C ARG A 218 -24.60 -7.73 2.21
N ASN A 219 -25.17 -7.23 1.11
CA ASN A 219 -24.97 -7.76 -0.23
C ASN A 219 -25.13 -6.63 -1.26
N LYS A 220 -24.78 -6.91 -2.52
CA LYS A 220 -24.80 -5.89 -3.60
C LYS A 220 -26.19 -5.30 -3.83
N THR A 221 -27.24 -6.11 -3.72
CA THR A 221 -28.63 -5.66 -3.94
C THR A 221 -29.07 -4.69 -2.84
N ALA A 222 -28.90 -5.06 -1.58
CA ALA A 222 -29.25 -4.17 -0.47
C ALA A 222 -28.47 -2.85 -0.51
N ALA A 223 -27.19 -2.92 -0.92
CA ALA A 223 -26.34 -1.74 -1.07
C ALA A 223 -26.86 -0.83 -2.19
N HIS A 224 -27.23 -1.43 -3.32
CA HIS A 224 -27.84 -0.69 -4.43
C HIS A 224 -29.16 -0.04 -3.99
N ASP A 225 -30.06 -0.80 -3.35
CA ASP A 225 -31.37 -0.32 -2.91
C ASP A 225 -31.21 0.90 -1.98
N PHE A 226 -30.32 0.82 -0.99
CA PHE A 226 -30.04 1.92 -0.07
C PHE A 226 -29.45 3.16 -0.76
N LEU A 227 -28.48 2.97 -1.67
CA LEU A 227 -27.86 4.09 -2.37
C LEU A 227 -28.82 4.74 -3.39
N ALA A 228 -29.75 3.95 -3.96
CA ALA A 228 -30.77 4.43 -4.88
C ALA A 228 -31.90 5.21 -4.19
N GLU A 229 -31.96 5.22 -2.85
CA GLU A 229 -32.85 6.10 -2.09
C GLU A 229 -32.43 7.58 -2.14
N ALA A 230 -31.20 7.89 -2.58
CA ALA A 230 -30.72 9.26 -2.70
C ALA A 230 -31.51 10.06 -3.74
N GLU A 231 -31.98 11.25 -3.37
CA GLU A 231 -32.75 12.13 -4.25
C GLU A 231 -31.87 13.04 -5.12
N CYS A 232 -30.60 13.19 -4.76
CA CYS A 232 -29.61 13.95 -5.54
C CYS A 232 -28.17 13.47 -5.25
N GLU A 233 -27.21 13.98 -6.03
CA GLU A 233 -25.80 13.59 -5.92
C GLU A 233 -25.16 13.91 -4.56
N ASP A 234 -25.67 14.91 -3.85
CA ASP A 234 -25.20 15.38 -2.54
C ASP A 234 -26.31 15.22 -1.47
N ASP A 235 -27.07 14.12 -1.51
CA ASP A 235 -28.17 13.87 -0.58
C ASP A 235 -27.68 13.90 0.89
N ASP A 236 -28.06 14.97 1.61
CA ASP A 236 -27.61 15.23 2.97
C ASP A 236 -28.07 14.16 3.97
N ILE A 237 -29.20 13.48 3.72
CA ILE A 237 -29.75 12.46 4.64
C ILE A 237 -28.89 11.20 4.55
N ILE A 238 -28.67 10.71 3.33
CA ILE A 238 -27.83 9.53 3.08
C ILE A 238 -26.38 9.82 3.50
N LEU A 239 -25.83 10.98 3.13
CA LEU A 239 -24.46 11.37 3.49
C LEU A 239 -24.28 11.49 5.00
N SER A 240 -25.21 12.11 5.72
CA SER A 240 -25.12 12.23 7.19
C SER A 240 -25.05 10.86 7.86
N GLN A 241 -25.82 9.89 7.37
CA GLN A 241 -25.79 8.52 7.88
C GLN A 241 -24.45 7.82 7.56
N LEU A 242 -23.97 7.93 6.32
CA LEU A 242 -22.67 7.38 5.91
C LEU A 242 -21.51 7.99 6.71
N TYR A 243 -21.55 9.30 6.98
CA TYR A 243 -20.54 9.99 7.78
C TYR A 243 -20.53 9.51 9.23
N GLN A 244 -21.71 9.32 9.84
CA GLN A 244 -21.79 8.79 11.20
C GLN A 244 -21.21 7.38 11.26
N TRP A 245 -21.57 6.50 10.33
CA TRP A 245 -21.03 5.14 10.29
C TRP A 245 -19.52 5.12 10.06
N ALA A 246 -19.00 6.01 9.22
CA ALA A 246 -17.56 6.13 8.99
C ALA A 246 -16.83 6.58 10.26
N GLU A 247 -17.39 7.52 11.01
CA GLU A 247 -16.79 8.00 12.25
C GLU A 247 -16.80 6.93 13.34
N ASP A 248 -17.93 6.24 13.52
CA ASP A 248 -18.05 5.11 14.45
C ASP A 248 -17.02 4.02 14.11
N LEU A 249 -16.88 3.71 12.81
CA LEU A 249 -15.93 2.71 12.32
C LEU A 249 -14.49 3.11 12.64
N VAL A 250 -14.07 4.33 12.30
CA VAL A 250 -12.68 4.76 12.53
C VAL A 250 -12.38 4.91 14.02
N SER A 251 -13.29 5.51 14.78
CA SER A 251 -13.17 5.64 16.24
C SER A 251 -13.05 4.29 16.95
N SER A 252 -13.63 3.22 16.38
CA SER A 252 -13.46 1.85 16.90
C SER A 252 -12.05 1.28 16.69
N LYS A 253 -11.28 1.79 15.72
CA LYS A 253 -9.96 1.28 15.34
C LYS A 253 -8.81 2.13 15.87
N THR A 254 -8.97 3.44 15.92
CA THR A 254 -7.91 4.36 16.36
C THR A 254 -8.47 5.66 16.91
N LYS A 255 -7.75 6.25 17.87
CA LYS A 255 -8.00 7.60 18.38
C LYS A 255 -7.06 8.65 17.76
N ASP A 256 -5.89 8.19 17.29
CA ASP A 256 -4.79 9.04 16.86
C ASP A 256 -4.71 9.15 15.32
N GLY A 257 -5.63 8.51 14.60
CA GLY A 257 -5.66 8.50 13.13
C GLY A 257 -4.69 7.50 12.47
N SER A 258 -3.88 6.78 13.25
CA SER A 258 -3.06 5.68 12.76
C SER A 258 -3.23 4.38 13.56
N VAL A 259 -2.96 3.24 12.91
CA VAL A 259 -2.97 1.90 13.51
C VAL A 259 -1.63 1.25 13.23
N MET A 260 -1.00 0.64 14.24
CA MET A 260 0.28 -0.03 14.08
C MET A 260 0.13 -1.54 14.24
N HIS A 261 0.62 -2.28 13.24
CA HIS A 261 0.75 -3.73 13.29
C HIS A 261 2.23 -4.10 13.24
N GLN A 262 2.62 -5.16 13.94
CA GLN A 262 4.00 -5.64 13.97
C GLN A 262 4.03 -7.16 13.99
N SER A 263 5.02 -7.76 13.32
CA SER A 263 5.14 -9.22 13.24
C SER A 263 6.59 -9.67 13.05
N SER A 264 6.83 -10.95 13.32
CA SER A 264 8.12 -11.63 13.08
C SER A 264 8.31 -12.05 11.62
N THR A 265 7.24 -12.10 10.81
CA THR A 265 7.32 -12.46 9.39
C THR A 265 6.54 -11.48 8.51
N THR A 266 6.96 -11.32 7.26
CA THR A 266 6.23 -10.52 6.27
C THR A 266 4.85 -11.09 5.98
N GLN A 267 4.73 -12.42 5.90
CA GLN A 267 3.47 -13.10 5.61
C GLN A 267 2.39 -12.80 6.67
N THR A 268 2.74 -12.92 7.95
CA THR A 268 1.80 -12.62 9.04
C THR A 268 1.44 -11.13 9.07
N LEU A 269 2.43 -10.24 8.86
CA LEU A 269 2.14 -8.81 8.78
C LEU A 269 1.16 -8.49 7.65
N LEU A 270 1.41 -9.00 6.44
CA LEU A 270 0.55 -8.80 5.27
C LEU A 270 -0.85 -9.39 5.46
N TRP A 271 -0.95 -10.54 6.14
CA TRP A 271 -2.23 -11.12 6.52
C TRP A 271 -2.99 -10.18 7.46
N ASP A 272 -2.34 -9.67 8.51
CA ASP A 272 -2.98 -8.82 9.50
C ASP A 272 -3.46 -7.49 8.89
N ILE A 273 -2.66 -6.88 8.01
CA ILE A 273 -2.99 -5.60 7.41
C ILE A 273 -3.82 -5.70 6.13
N ALA A 274 -4.15 -6.91 5.67
CA ALA A 274 -4.90 -7.14 4.44
C ALA A 274 -6.16 -6.24 4.27
N PRO A 275 -7.01 -6.06 5.31
CA PRO A 275 -8.21 -5.21 5.20
C PRO A 275 -7.90 -3.72 4.97
N TYR A 276 -6.67 -3.27 5.21
CA TYR A 276 -6.20 -1.91 4.96
C TYR A 276 -5.60 -1.74 3.56
N LEU A 277 -5.39 -2.83 2.82
CA LEU A 277 -4.81 -2.82 1.48
C LEU A 277 -5.85 -3.12 0.39
N TYR A 278 -6.83 -3.95 0.67
CA TYR A 278 -7.85 -4.42 -0.28
C TYR A 278 -9.06 -5.00 0.44
N THR A 279 -10.13 -5.28 -0.31
CA THR A 279 -11.35 -5.89 0.25
C THR A 279 -11.08 -7.34 0.62
N VAL A 280 -11.23 -7.64 1.90
CA VAL A 280 -11.31 -9.01 2.44
C VAL A 280 -12.79 -9.25 2.74
N GLU A 281 -13.40 -10.24 2.09
CA GLU A 281 -14.84 -10.51 2.28
C GLU A 281 -15.11 -11.14 3.65
N GLU A 282 -14.30 -12.14 4.02
CA GLU A 282 -14.46 -12.91 5.26
C GLU A 282 -13.11 -13.26 5.88
N ARG A 283 -13.08 -13.36 7.21
CA ARG A 283 -11.96 -13.87 7.99
C ARG A 283 -12.50 -14.80 9.07
N ASP A 284 -11.96 -16.01 9.14
CA ASP A 284 -12.38 -17.04 10.10
C ASP A 284 -13.89 -17.36 10.05
N GLY A 285 -14.49 -17.24 8.86
CA GLY A 285 -15.91 -17.51 8.63
C GLY A 285 -16.86 -16.35 8.96
N GLU A 286 -16.32 -15.20 9.37
CA GLU A 286 -17.10 -13.99 9.68
C GLU A 286 -16.80 -12.86 8.68
N PRO A 287 -17.81 -12.07 8.26
CA PRO A 287 -17.59 -10.89 7.45
C PRO A 287 -16.66 -9.90 8.14
N ILE A 288 -15.71 -9.33 7.40
CA ILE A 288 -14.76 -8.36 7.94
C ILE A 288 -14.83 -7.04 7.19
N THR A 289 -14.81 -5.94 7.94
CA THR A 289 -14.72 -4.60 7.37
C THR A 289 -13.31 -4.33 6.86
N SER A 290 -13.22 -3.83 5.64
CA SER A 290 -11.98 -3.46 4.97
C SER A 290 -11.88 -1.94 4.84
N LEU A 291 -10.89 -1.37 5.54
CA LEU A 291 -10.69 0.07 5.70
C LEU A 291 -9.83 0.71 4.62
N TRP A 292 -9.32 -0.06 3.66
CA TRP A 292 -8.49 0.46 2.57
C TRP A 292 -9.02 1.72 1.88
N PRO A 293 -10.35 1.98 1.73
CA PRO A 293 -10.82 3.23 1.12
C PRO A 293 -10.51 4.48 1.96
N PHE A 294 -10.31 4.33 3.26
CA PHE A 294 -9.95 5.40 4.19
C PHE A 294 -8.46 5.43 4.54
N VAL A 295 -7.64 4.59 3.93
CA VAL A 295 -6.19 4.60 4.15
C VAL A 295 -5.54 5.61 3.22
N SER A 296 -4.85 6.60 3.80
CA SER A 296 -4.03 7.56 3.05
C SER A 296 -2.74 6.90 2.56
N HIS A 297 -2.01 6.27 3.49
CA HIS A 297 -0.77 5.56 3.18
C HIS A 297 -0.42 4.57 4.29
N ILE A 298 0.47 3.63 3.99
CA ILE A 298 1.04 2.68 4.94
C ILE A 298 2.55 2.85 4.95
N LYS A 299 3.12 3.04 6.14
CA LYS A 299 4.57 3.04 6.35
C LYS A 299 5.00 1.69 6.88
N PHE A 300 5.76 0.96 6.08
CA PHE A 300 6.41 -0.28 6.46
C PHE A 300 7.77 0.01 7.08
N GLY A 301 7.92 -0.31 8.36
CA GLY A 301 9.19 -0.31 9.07
C GLY A 301 9.86 -1.66 8.97
N LEU A 302 11.02 -1.70 8.32
CA LEU A 302 11.72 -2.95 8.02
C LEU A 302 13.16 -2.91 8.55
N ASP A 303 13.59 -4.00 9.17
CA ASP A 303 15.01 -4.23 9.45
C ASP A 303 15.75 -4.67 8.19
N ASN A 304 16.15 -3.69 7.36
CA ASN A 304 16.79 -3.92 6.07
C ASN A 304 18.06 -3.06 5.91
N LYS A 305 19.14 -3.64 5.37
CA LYS A 305 20.44 -2.95 5.21
C LYS A 305 20.36 -1.69 4.34
N LEU A 306 19.61 -1.74 3.23
CA LEU A 306 19.44 -0.60 2.32
C LEU A 306 18.73 0.56 3.03
N LEU A 307 17.63 0.25 3.72
CA LEU A 307 16.76 1.27 4.34
C LEU A 307 17.40 1.93 5.57
N LYS A 308 18.33 1.25 6.26
CA LYS A 308 19.09 1.81 7.41
C LYS A 308 19.87 3.07 7.06
N HIS A 309 20.24 3.26 5.79
CA HIS A 309 20.96 4.44 5.32
C HIS A 309 20.05 5.63 4.95
N GLY A 310 18.85 5.72 5.55
CA GLY A 310 17.91 6.83 5.31
C GLY A 310 17.17 6.74 3.97
N ILE A 311 17.21 5.59 3.30
CA ILE A 311 16.48 5.37 2.04
C ILE A 311 15.05 4.91 2.36
N THR A 312 14.08 5.51 1.69
CA THR A 312 12.68 5.10 1.69
C THR A 312 12.24 4.83 0.26
N LEU A 313 11.70 3.63 -0.01
CA LEU A 313 11.09 3.31 -1.29
C LEU A 313 9.60 3.59 -1.22
N VAL A 314 9.04 4.27 -2.23
CA VAL A 314 7.62 4.63 -2.27
C VAL A 314 6.97 3.95 -3.47
N ASP A 315 6.00 3.07 -3.19
CA ASP A 315 5.09 2.50 -4.19
C ASP A 315 3.83 3.34 -4.25
N LEU A 316 3.56 3.91 -5.41
CA LEU A 316 2.41 4.78 -5.63
C LEU A 316 1.31 4.03 -6.38
N PRO A 317 0.03 4.30 -6.04
CA PRO A 317 -1.10 3.85 -6.84
C PRO A 317 -1.00 4.42 -8.27
N GLY A 318 -1.64 3.75 -9.22
CA GLY A 318 -1.83 4.35 -10.55
C GLY A 318 -2.60 5.67 -10.42
N LEU A 319 -2.17 6.71 -11.13
CA LEU A 319 -2.80 8.05 -11.08
C LEU A 319 -4.15 8.12 -11.82
N SER A 320 -4.64 7.00 -12.35
CA SER A 320 -5.91 6.88 -13.09
C SER A 320 -7.13 6.73 -12.19
N ASP A 321 -7.04 7.17 -10.94
CA ASP A 321 -8.12 7.01 -9.97
C ASP A 321 -9.22 8.07 -10.17
N ALA A 322 -10.49 7.66 -10.12
CA ALA A 322 -11.61 8.58 -10.24
C ALA A 322 -11.72 9.52 -9.02
N ASN A 323 -11.26 9.09 -7.84
CA ASN A 323 -11.42 9.87 -6.62
C ASN A 323 -10.33 10.94 -6.45
N LYS A 324 -10.73 12.22 -6.54
CA LYS A 324 -9.83 13.38 -6.47
C LYS A 324 -9.01 13.46 -5.18
N VAL A 325 -9.57 13.07 -4.03
CA VAL A 325 -8.86 13.08 -2.74
C VAL A 325 -7.66 12.13 -2.81
N ARG A 326 -7.87 10.95 -3.39
CA ARG A 326 -6.81 9.94 -3.51
C ARG A 326 -5.77 10.28 -4.57
N VAL A 327 -6.17 10.87 -5.70
CA VAL A 327 -5.23 11.43 -6.68
C VAL A 327 -4.36 12.52 -6.05
N SER A 328 -4.98 13.45 -5.32
CA SER A 328 -4.27 14.52 -4.60
C SER A 328 -3.30 13.95 -3.57
N ASN A 329 -3.73 12.96 -2.77
CA ASN A 329 -2.89 12.27 -1.80
C ASN A 329 -1.67 11.62 -2.48
N ALA A 330 -1.88 10.85 -3.54
CA ALA A 330 -0.78 10.22 -4.29
C ALA A 330 0.19 11.26 -4.88
N MET A 331 -0.34 12.36 -5.44
CA MET A 331 0.49 13.46 -5.94
C MET A 331 1.28 14.16 -4.83
N ASN A 332 0.71 14.32 -3.63
CA ASN A 332 1.39 14.91 -2.49
C ASN A 332 2.54 14.02 -2.00
N HIS A 333 2.33 12.70 -1.91
CA HIS A 333 3.41 11.76 -1.61
C HIS A 333 4.50 11.78 -2.69
N LEU A 334 4.12 11.84 -3.97
CA LEU A 334 5.05 11.95 -5.09
C LEU A 334 5.89 13.22 -5.00
N ARG A 335 5.28 14.39 -4.72
CA ARG A 335 5.98 15.68 -4.55
C ARG A 335 6.95 15.68 -3.37
N ASN A 336 6.67 14.89 -2.35
CA ASN A 336 7.54 14.73 -1.18
C ASN A 336 8.69 13.73 -1.42
N CYS A 337 8.76 13.09 -2.59
CA CYS A 337 9.88 12.23 -2.96
C CYS A 337 11.04 13.06 -3.52
N THR A 338 12.26 12.67 -3.19
CA THR A 338 13.48 13.36 -3.66
C THR A 338 13.98 12.80 -4.99
N HIS A 339 13.66 11.55 -5.29
CA HIS A 339 14.09 10.85 -6.50
C HIS A 339 12.95 10.04 -7.11
N TYR A 340 13.05 9.81 -8.42
CA TYR A 340 12.11 9.02 -9.19
C TYR A 340 12.83 7.87 -9.90
N MET A 341 12.32 6.65 -9.74
CA MET A 341 12.78 5.47 -10.45
C MET A 341 11.70 5.04 -11.45
N ILE A 342 11.99 5.12 -12.73
CA ILE A 342 11.04 4.76 -13.79
C ILE A 342 11.14 3.26 -14.08
N VAL A 343 10.02 2.56 -13.94
CA VAL A 343 9.88 1.13 -14.22
C VAL A 343 9.00 0.94 -15.45
N ALA A 344 9.60 0.39 -16.51
CA ALA A 344 8.94 0.11 -17.78
C ALA A 344 9.13 -1.36 -18.18
N GLU A 345 8.17 -1.90 -18.94
CA GLU A 345 8.29 -3.24 -19.50
C GLU A 345 9.42 -3.31 -20.53
N ILE A 346 10.10 -4.45 -20.61
CA ILE A 346 11.20 -4.69 -21.55
C ILE A 346 10.76 -4.82 -23.02
N GLY A 347 9.47 -4.58 -23.31
CA GLY A 347 8.92 -4.56 -24.66
C GLY A 347 9.68 -3.57 -25.54
N ARG A 348 10.13 -4.01 -26.71
CA ARG A 348 10.78 -3.11 -27.69
C ARG A 348 9.77 -2.06 -28.14
N ALA A 349 10.21 -0.81 -28.26
CA ALA A 349 9.43 0.21 -28.97
C ALA A 349 9.17 -0.29 -30.40
N SER A 350 7.90 -0.49 -30.74
CA SER A 350 7.43 -0.91 -32.07
C SER A 350 7.12 0.29 -32.94
#